data_AF-A0A3D0XYB2-F1
#
_entry.id   AF-A0A3D0XYB2-F1
#
_cell.length_a   1.000
_cell.length_b   1.000
_cell.length_c   1.000
_cell.angle_alpha   90.00
_cell.angle_beta   90.00
_cell.angle_gamma   90.00
#
_symmetry.space_group_name_H-M   'P 1'
#
loop_
_entity.id
_entity.type
_entity.pdbx_description
1 polymer ?
#
loop_
_entity_poly.entity_id
_entity_poly.type
_entity_poly.pdbx_seq_one_letter_code
_entity_poly.pdbx_strand_id
1 'polypeptide(L)'
;MYLQLQKINLHNICKKGPSPNEKICKKGPSPNEKRRETMEDLVESILDYVRSDYTDYAIMINGEWGSGKTYFWNNQIKKKIDTMQLNGKRYTTIYMSLYGISNLEEISKKIFMETSQLMNKNLRKYMEASGKTSIPEYAKTGIDMANLFGTATNGNKVDYSDFFATDDKVLCFDDLERANVDVIDILGYINNFVEHDHIKTIIICNEKELSTKIKNSNLEMKTFIATYLLDKQGELEKKDIPMVKKIQDKIETVFDKAIDYERIKEKLIGETFEYAPQFDYIINGILMRFEQNRDLIRFLRENTELIISTFKKSGTRNLRILKHALNDFNKIYEEVSKLYPNTNNRVMQTMLIFTIAVSFEIKTGRIIKEKFKNIENNEEYKSILVSSRVLMDDRQFYIKEFDGNYY
;
A
#
# COMPACT_ATOMS: atom_id res chain seq x y z
N MET A 1 35.80 -24.34 -5.95
CA MET A 1 35.76 -25.19 -4.74
C MET A 1 34.29 -25.44 -4.41
N TYR A 2 33.94 -26.70 -4.16
CA TYR A 2 32.60 -27.28 -4.33
C TYR A 2 31.42 -26.56 -3.63
N LEU A 3 30.30 -26.51 -4.37
CA LEU A 3 28.93 -26.38 -3.86
C LEU A 3 28.62 -27.45 -2.80
N GLN A 4 27.99 -27.05 -1.70
CA GLN A 4 27.11 -27.93 -0.93
C GLN A 4 25.84 -27.18 -0.52
N LEU A 5 24.91 -27.10 -1.48
CA LEU A 5 23.48 -27.06 -1.22
C LEU A 5 23.05 -28.45 -0.71
N GLN A 6 22.47 -28.53 0.50
CA GLN A 6 21.44 -29.52 0.84
C GLN A 6 20.43 -28.86 1.78
N LYS A 7 19.23 -28.54 1.26
CA LYS A 7 18.07 -29.43 1.16
C LYS A 7 17.43 -29.71 2.52
N ILE A 8 16.23 -29.14 2.64
CA ILE A 8 15.07 -29.60 3.42
C ILE A 8 15.17 -31.11 3.70
N ASN A 9 15.32 -31.48 4.97
CA ASN A 9 15.29 -32.86 5.40
C ASN A 9 13.85 -33.23 5.79
N LEU A 10 13.09 -33.73 4.80
CA LEU A 10 11.95 -34.61 5.05
C LEU A 10 12.52 -35.98 5.46
N HIS A 11 12.64 -36.26 6.76
CA HIS A 11 12.65 -37.64 7.26
C HIS A 11 12.23 -37.69 8.74
N ASN A 12 11.30 -38.60 9.02
CA ASN A 12 10.90 -39.01 10.36
C ASN A 12 12.14 -39.41 11.19
N ILE A 13 12.35 -38.76 12.32
CA ILE A 13 13.33 -39.22 13.31
C ILE A 13 12.63 -40.21 14.23
N CYS A 14 12.64 -41.50 13.86
CA CYS A 14 12.40 -42.59 14.80
C CYS A 14 13.74 -42.94 15.48
N LYS A 15 13.92 -42.56 16.75
CA LYS A 15 14.98 -43.11 17.60
C LYS A 15 14.46 -44.36 18.32
N LYS A 16 15.15 -45.49 18.14
CA LYS A 16 14.99 -46.67 19.00
C LYS A 16 15.77 -46.43 20.30
N GLY A 17 15.08 -46.50 21.43
CA GLY A 17 15.63 -46.73 22.78
C GLY A 17 15.03 -48.02 23.37
N PRO A 18 15.60 -48.60 24.43
CA PRO A 18 15.45 -50.01 24.75
C PRO A 18 14.12 -50.33 25.43
N SER A 19 13.56 -51.50 25.08
CA SER A 19 12.34 -52.16 25.58
C SER A 19 10.98 -51.72 24.97
N PRO A 20 10.02 -52.67 24.81
CA PRO A 20 8.86 -52.52 23.94
C PRO A 20 7.60 -52.07 24.70
N ASN A 21 6.76 -51.29 24.02
CA ASN A 21 5.39 -50.90 24.38
C ASN A 21 5.23 -49.67 25.28
N GLU A 22 5.46 -48.48 24.70
CA GLU A 22 4.52 -47.32 24.76
C GLU A 22 5.05 -46.15 23.91
N LYS A 23 4.38 -45.83 22.80
CA LYS A 23 4.65 -44.63 22.00
C LYS A 23 3.74 -43.50 22.49
N ILE A 24 4.25 -42.62 23.35
CA ILE A 24 3.62 -41.31 23.58
C ILE A 24 4.22 -40.33 22.57
N CYS A 25 3.56 -40.19 21.41
CA CYS A 25 3.85 -39.09 20.49
C CYS A 25 3.38 -37.78 21.11
N LYS A 26 4.29 -37.03 21.74
CA LYS A 26 4.06 -35.59 21.95
C LYS A 26 3.99 -34.95 20.56
N LYS A 27 2.80 -34.48 20.17
CA LYS A 27 2.61 -33.69 18.94
C LYS A 27 3.55 -32.47 19.03
N GLY A 28 4.52 -32.41 18.13
CA GLY A 28 5.22 -31.15 17.85
C GLY A 28 4.22 -30.11 17.33
N PRO A 29 4.54 -28.80 17.45
CA PRO A 29 3.67 -27.74 16.95
C PRO A 29 3.38 -27.95 15.46
N SER A 30 2.14 -27.67 15.06
CA SER A 30 1.69 -27.88 13.67
C SER A 30 2.46 -26.96 12.70
N PRO A 31 2.69 -27.35 11.43
CA PRO A 31 3.43 -26.55 10.46
C PRO A 31 2.76 -25.21 10.05
N ASN A 32 1.63 -24.84 10.65
CA ASN A 32 0.82 -23.67 10.27
C ASN A 32 0.68 -22.61 11.36
N GLU A 33 1.58 -22.58 12.35
CA GLU A 33 1.79 -21.38 13.18
C GLU A 33 2.89 -20.52 12.55
N LYS A 34 2.57 -19.83 11.44
CA LYS A 34 3.33 -18.62 11.09
C LYS A 34 3.21 -17.70 12.29
N ARG A 35 4.31 -17.46 13.02
CA ARG A 35 4.38 -16.37 14.00
C ARG A 35 3.88 -15.12 13.29
N ARG A 36 2.75 -14.57 13.74
CA ARG A 36 2.35 -13.23 13.31
C ARG A 36 3.38 -12.30 13.94
N GLU A 37 4.32 -11.82 13.14
CA GLU A 37 5.20 -10.73 13.53
C GLU A 37 4.35 -9.59 14.07
N THR A 38 4.71 -9.12 15.25
CA THR A 38 4.03 -7.98 15.86
C THR A 38 4.41 -6.71 15.11
N MET A 39 3.64 -5.65 15.34
CA MET A 39 3.95 -4.33 14.81
C MET A 39 5.34 -3.85 15.26
N GLU A 40 5.77 -4.26 16.44
CA GLU A 40 7.08 -3.93 17.01
C GLU A 40 8.19 -4.70 16.29
N ASP A 41 7.99 -6.00 16.01
CA ASP A 41 8.94 -6.82 15.23
C ASP A 41 9.16 -6.24 13.83
N LEU A 42 8.09 -5.78 13.17
CA LEU A 42 8.17 -5.10 11.88
C LEU A 42 9.02 -3.83 11.97
N VAL A 43 8.79 -3.02 12.99
CA VAL A 43 9.55 -1.78 13.19
C VAL A 43 11.03 -2.09 13.43
N GLU A 44 11.35 -3.03 14.30
CA GLU A 44 12.75 -3.37 14.56
C GLU A 44 13.43 -3.98 13.33
N SER A 45 12.75 -4.82 12.55
CA SER A 45 13.30 -5.38 11.30
C SER A 45 13.67 -4.27 10.29
N ILE A 46 12.80 -3.26 10.15
CA ILE A 46 13.08 -2.08 9.31
C ILE A 46 14.29 -1.29 9.85
N LEU A 47 14.41 -1.14 11.17
CA LEU A 47 15.55 -0.42 11.76
C LEU A 47 16.85 -1.21 11.65
N ASP A 48 16.80 -2.54 11.74
CA ASP A 48 17.96 -3.41 11.55
C ASP A 48 18.49 -3.33 10.12
N TYR A 49 17.61 -3.25 9.12
CA TYR A 49 17.99 -2.94 7.74
C TYR A 49 18.75 -1.60 7.63
N VAL A 50 18.27 -0.55 8.29
CA VAL A 50 18.91 0.77 8.30
C VAL A 50 20.27 0.73 9.01
N ARG A 51 20.39 -0.04 10.10
CA ARG A 51 21.62 -0.21 10.88
C ARG A 51 22.69 -1.06 10.20
N SER A 52 22.31 -1.91 9.24
CA SER A 52 23.24 -2.81 8.55
C SER A 52 24.33 -2.03 7.79
N ASP A 53 25.58 -2.43 7.92
CA ASP A 53 26.72 -1.73 7.30
C ASP A 53 26.73 -1.82 5.77
N TYR A 54 26.22 -2.93 5.21
CA TYR A 54 26.20 -3.18 3.77
C TYR A 54 24.84 -3.70 3.33
N THR A 55 24.18 -2.97 2.43
CA THR A 55 22.97 -3.42 1.74
C THR A 55 23.01 -2.96 0.30
N ASP A 56 22.87 -3.92 -0.61
CA ASP A 56 22.74 -3.77 -2.06
C ASP A 56 21.28 -3.99 -2.51
N TYR A 57 20.34 -3.93 -1.56
CA TYR A 57 18.92 -4.11 -1.78
C TYR A 57 18.09 -3.06 -1.06
N ALA A 58 16.89 -2.82 -1.58
CA ALA A 58 15.83 -2.05 -0.94
C ALA A 58 14.86 -2.97 -0.19
N ILE A 59 14.15 -2.42 0.79
CA ILE A 59 13.03 -3.11 1.43
C ILE A 59 11.69 -2.53 0.97
N MET A 60 10.66 -3.36 0.96
CA MET A 60 9.32 -2.96 0.55
C MET A 60 8.32 -3.10 1.70
N ILE A 61 7.45 -2.12 1.89
CA ILE A 61 6.32 -2.15 2.81
C ILE A 61 5.05 -2.22 1.97
N ASN A 62 4.49 -3.42 1.87
CA ASN A 62 3.28 -3.71 1.10
C ASN A 62 2.02 -3.58 1.96
N GLY A 63 0.87 -3.27 1.34
CA GLY A 63 -0.43 -3.35 2.00
C GLY A 63 -1.53 -2.62 1.25
N GLU A 64 -2.78 -2.86 1.63
CA GLU A 64 -3.95 -2.30 0.94
C GLU A 64 -4.04 -0.77 1.07
N TRP A 65 -4.79 -0.15 0.15
CA TRP A 65 -5.06 1.29 0.19
C TRP A 65 -5.86 1.68 1.44
N GLY A 66 -5.43 2.77 2.08
CA GLY A 66 -6.10 3.28 3.28
C GLY A 66 -5.89 2.46 4.54
N SER A 67 -5.01 1.44 4.52
CA SER A 67 -4.58 0.70 5.71
C SER A 67 -3.72 1.57 6.66
N GLY A 68 -3.04 2.59 6.12
CA GLY A 68 -2.28 3.54 6.93
C GLY A 68 -0.74 3.45 6.79
N LYS A 69 -0.21 2.79 5.76
CA LYS A 69 1.24 2.69 5.51
C LYS A 69 1.99 4.02 5.57
N THR A 70 1.52 5.04 4.86
CA THR A 70 2.10 6.40 4.89
C THR A 70 2.07 7.02 6.30
N TYR A 71 1.01 6.73 7.09
CA TYR A 71 0.94 7.18 8.47
C TYR A 71 1.95 6.44 9.35
N PHE A 72 2.08 5.12 9.18
CA PHE A 72 3.06 4.28 9.85
C PHE A 72 4.49 4.77 9.58
N TRP A 73 4.84 5.01 8.31
CA TRP A 73 6.12 5.60 7.93
C TRP A 73 6.37 6.92 8.66
N ASN A 74 5.50 7.91 8.48
CA ASN A 74 5.74 9.26 8.98
C ASN A 74 5.76 9.36 10.51
N ASN A 75 5.00 8.52 11.21
CA ASN A 75 4.82 8.65 12.66
C ASN A 75 5.63 7.66 13.50
N GLN A 76 6.10 6.56 12.91
CA GLN A 76 6.86 5.54 13.64
C GLN A 76 8.26 5.40 13.05
N ILE A 77 8.38 4.94 11.80
CA ILE A 77 9.67 4.63 11.17
C ILE A 77 10.52 5.89 11.00
N LYS A 78 9.97 6.91 10.33
CA LYS A 78 10.66 8.17 10.05
C LYS A 78 11.24 8.80 11.32
N LYS A 79 10.41 8.89 12.37
CA LYS A 79 10.83 9.47 13.66
C LYS A 79 11.97 8.69 14.30
N LYS A 80 11.90 7.36 14.31
CA LYS A 80 12.95 6.52 14.90
C LYS A 80 14.27 6.64 14.13
N ILE A 81 14.22 6.66 12.79
CA ILE A 81 15.41 6.85 11.93
C ILE A 81 16.01 8.25 12.14
N ASP A 82 15.20 9.31 12.11
CA ASP A 82 15.69 10.70 12.26
C ASP A 82 16.29 10.99 13.66
N THR A 83 16.01 10.15 14.65
CA THR A 83 16.62 10.18 15.99
C THR A 83 17.82 9.25 16.14
N MET A 84 18.08 8.40 15.16
CA MET A 84 19.16 7.42 15.20
C MET A 84 20.52 8.10 15.01
N GLN A 85 21.48 7.70 15.84
CA GLN A 85 22.89 8.07 15.68
C GLN A 85 23.71 6.78 15.66
N LEU A 86 24.44 6.55 14.57
CA LEU A 86 25.38 5.44 14.42
C LEU A 86 26.73 6.01 13.99
N ASN A 87 27.81 5.53 14.60
CA ASN A 87 29.18 5.93 14.24
C ASN A 87 29.40 7.46 14.18
N GLY A 88 28.71 8.21 15.04
CA GLY A 88 28.78 9.68 15.10
C GLY A 88 28.00 10.42 14.00
N LYS A 89 27.36 9.71 13.08
CA LYS A 89 26.48 10.28 12.05
C LYS A 89 25.02 10.19 12.48
N ARG A 90 24.25 11.23 12.19
CA ARG A 90 22.81 11.27 12.46
C ARG A 90 22.07 10.89 11.18
N TYR A 91 21.25 9.86 11.25
CA TYR A 91 20.50 9.42 10.08
C TYR A 91 19.37 10.39 9.78
N THR A 92 19.15 10.64 8.49
CA THR A 92 18.08 11.51 8.00
C THR A 92 17.26 10.81 6.92
N THR A 93 15.96 11.00 6.98
CA THR A 93 15.03 10.42 6.00
C THR A 93 14.61 11.43 4.94
N ILE A 94 14.62 11.00 3.68
CA ILE A 94 14.11 11.77 2.54
C ILE A 94 12.85 11.08 2.05
N TYR A 95 11.70 11.69 2.33
CA TYR A 95 10.41 11.16 1.91
C TYR A 95 10.00 11.73 0.56
N MET A 96 9.59 10.85 -0.35
CA MET A 96 9.08 11.23 -1.65
C MET A 96 7.84 10.44 -2.02
N SER A 97 6.72 11.16 -2.14
CA SER A 97 5.53 10.61 -2.81
C SER A 97 5.76 10.59 -4.33
N LEU A 98 5.52 9.43 -4.94
CA LEU A 98 5.52 9.18 -6.38
C LEU A 98 4.17 9.47 -7.04
N TYR A 99 3.15 9.84 -6.26
CA TYR A 99 1.82 10.15 -6.75
C TYR A 99 1.85 11.24 -7.83
N GLY A 100 1.38 10.91 -9.04
CA GLY A 100 1.26 11.87 -10.14
C GLY A 100 2.58 12.29 -10.79
N ILE A 101 3.72 11.71 -10.39
CA ILE A 101 5.00 11.95 -11.06
C ILE A 101 4.91 11.47 -12.51
N SER A 102 5.28 12.35 -13.44
CA SER A 102 5.06 12.11 -14.88
C SER A 102 6.34 11.85 -15.68
N ASN A 103 7.52 12.03 -15.08
CA ASN A 103 8.82 11.67 -15.65
C ASN A 103 9.85 11.42 -14.53
N LEU A 104 10.97 10.77 -14.86
CA LEU A 104 12.03 10.48 -13.88
C LEU A 104 12.78 11.74 -13.41
N GLU A 105 12.81 12.81 -14.20
CA GLU A 105 13.50 14.07 -13.84
C GLU A 105 12.84 14.75 -12.63
N GLU A 106 11.52 14.66 -12.49
CA GLU A 106 10.78 15.13 -11.31
C GLU A 106 11.21 14.42 -10.03
N ILE A 107 11.61 13.14 -10.11
CA ILE A 107 12.15 12.41 -8.97
C ILE A 107 13.50 13.01 -8.58
N SER A 108 14.43 13.16 -9.53
CA SER A 108 15.74 13.78 -9.28
C SER A 108 15.58 15.18 -8.66
N LYS A 109 14.69 16.01 -9.21
CA LYS A 109 14.38 17.35 -8.70
C LYS A 109 13.90 17.31 -7.27
N LYS A 110 13.01 16.38 -6.92
CA LYS A 110 12.46 16.26 -5.57
C LYS A 110 13.50 15.78 -4.57
N ILE A 111 14.29 14.76 -4.91
CA ILE A 111 15.41 14.30 -4.08
C ILE A 111 16.39 15.44 -3.85
N PHE A 112 16.76 16.18 -4.90
CA PHE A 112 17.64 17.32 -4.79
C PHE A 112 17.04 18.46 -3.96
N MET A 113 15.75 18.76 -4.12
CA MET A 113 15.09 19.80 -3.32
C MET A 113 15.03 19.44 -1.84
N GLU A 114 14.69 18.20 -1.50
CA GLU A 114 14.60 17.75 -0.10
C GLU A 114 15.98 17.66 0.56
N THR A 115 16.99 17.17 -0.16
CA THR A 115 18.39 17.26 0.28
C THR A 115 18.86 18.71 0.40
N SER A 116 18.40 19.61 -0.47
CA SER A 116 18.73 21.05 -0.42
C SER A 116 18.09 21.84 0.71
N GLN A 117 16.96 21.38 1.26
CA GLN A 117 16.38 21.99 2.46
C GLN A 117 17.26 21.75 3.69
N LEU A 118 18.11 20.73 3.66
CA LEU A 118 19.18 20.49 4.62
C LEU A 118 20.46 21.31 4.29
N MET A 119 20.50 22.01 3.14
CA MET A 119 21.65 22.80 2.68
C MET A 119 21.56 24.30 3.07
N ASN A 120 22.72 24.89 3.28
CA ASN A 120 22.90 26.28 3.73
C ASN A 120 22.25 27.32 2.78
N LYS A 121 21.82 28.46 3.33
CA LYS A 121 21.18 29.61 2.62
C LYS A 121 21.89 30.06 1.32
N ASN A 122 23.18 29.77 1.18
CA ASN A 122 24.00 30.21 0.05
C ASN A 122 23.73 29.40 -1.23
N LEU A 123 23.41 28.11 -1.13
CA LEU A 123 23.11 27.29 -2.31
C LEU A 123 21.74 27.63 -2.90
N ARG A 124 20.76 27.90 -2.02
CA ARG A 124 19.43 28.38 -2.39
C ARG A 124 19.48 29.72 -3.13
N LYS A 125 20.30 30.67 -2.63
CA LYS A 125 20.58 31.93 -3.32
C LYS A 125 21.26 31.75 -4.67
N TYR A 126 22.16 30.78 -4.80
CA TYR A 126 22.83 30.49 -6.07
C TYR A 126 21.86 29.92 -7.12
N MET A 127 20.93 29.04 -6.73
CA MET A 127 19.91 28.50 -7.63
C MET A 127 18.94 29.58 -8.10
N GLU A 128 18.49 30.45 -7.19
CA GLU A 128 17.64 31.60 -7.52
C GLU A 128 18.36 32.58 -8.46
N ALA A 129 19.68 32.75 -8.30
CA ALA A 129 20.49 33.66 -9.12
C ALA A 129 20.93 33.09 -10.48
N SER A 130 21.08 31.76 -10.60
CA SER A 130 21.60 31.11 -11.82
C SER A 130 20.52 30.70 -12.82
N GLY A 131 19.23 30.75 -12.43
CA GLY A 131 18.10 30.38 -13.31
C GLY A 131 18.05 28.90 -13.74
N LYS A 132 18.98 28.07 -13.24
CA LYS A 132 19.05 26.63 -13.54
C LYS A 132 18.08 25.88 -12.63
N THR A 133 16.84 25.71 -13.11
CA THR A 133 15.78 24.94 -12.44
C THR A 133 15.70 23.49 -12.93
N SER A 134 16.51 23.11 -13.93
CA SER A 134 16.57 21.74 -14.46
C SER A 134 17.85 21.04 -14.00
N ILE A 135 17.67 19.84 -13.45
CA ILE A 135 18.75 18.90 -13.15
C ILE A 135 18.70 17.88 -14.29
N PRO A 136 19.73 17.84 -15.15
CA PRO A 136 19.71 16.98 -16.33
C PRO A 136 19.54 15.50 -15.97
N GLU A 137 18.89 14.73 -16.85
CA GLU A 137 18.60 13.31 -16.64
C GLU A 137 19.84 12.44 -16.41
N TYR A 138 21.03 12.87 -16.86
CA TYR A 138 22.30 12.18 -16.62
C TYR A 138 22.84 12.35 -15.20
N ALA A 139 22.24 13.24 -14.38
CA ALA A 139 22.60 13.42 -12.98
C ALA A 139 21.90 12.36 -12.11
N LYS A 140 22.24 11.08 -12.33
CA LYS A 140 21.54 9.93 -11.71
C LYS A 140 22.16 9.48 -10.40
N THR A 141 23.35 9.98 -10.06
CA THR A 141 24.09 9.62 -8.84
C THR A 141 24.43 10.84 -8.00
N GLY A 142 24.69 10.63 -6.71
CA GLY A 142 25.23 11.69 -5.84
C GLY A 142 26.55 12.28 -6.37
N ILE A 143 27.33 11.47 -7.07
CA ILE A 143 28.60 11.85 -7.72
C ILE A 143 28.38 12.78 -8.92
N ASP A 144 27.42 12.46 -9.80
CA ASP A 144 27.10 13.30 -10.96
C ASP A 144 26.53 14.66 -10.54
N MET A 145 25.72 14.67 -9.46
CA MET A 145 25.23 15.88 -8.84
C MET A 145 26.39 16.71 -8.25
N ALA A 146 27.29 16.10 -7.48
CA ALA A 146 28.47 16.79 -6.94
C ALA A 146 29.36 17.38 -8.05
N ASN A 147 29.53 16.67 -9.17
CA ASN A 147 30.30 17.15 -10.33
C ASN A 147 29.61 18.32 -11.06
N LEU A 148 28.29 18.27 -11.21
CA LEU A 148 27.50 19.35 -11.82
C LEU A 148 27.51 20.64 -11.02
N PHE A 149 27.46 20.54 -9.68
CA PHE A 149 27.44 21.70 -8.79
C PHE A 149 28.85 22.15 -8.37
N GLY A 150 29.84 21.25 -8.37
CA GLY A 150 31.25 21.55 -8.07
C GLY A 150 32.03 22.19 -9.21
N THR A 151 31.58 22.06 -10.46
CA THR A 151 32.21 22.70 -11.63
C THR A 151 31.80 24.17 -11.83
N ALA A 152 30.85 24.69 -11.03
CA ALA A 152 30.27 26.01 -11.25
C ALA A 152 30.89 27.16 -10.43
N THR A 153 32.11 27.00 -9.93
CA THR A 153 32.84 28.07 -9.23
C THR A 153 34.22 28.30 -9.84
N ASN A 154 34.39 29.45 -10.49
CA ASN A 154 35.69 30.10 -10.58
C ASN A 154 36.20 30.35 -9.15
N GLY A 155 37.17 29.55 -8.70
CA GLY A 155 38.13 29.94 -7.67
C GLY A 155 37.95 29.37 -6.26
N ASN A 156 36.76 28.94 -5.83
CA ASN A 156 36.57 28.32 -4.50
C ASN A 156 35.92 26.94 -4.64
N LYS A 157 36.74 25.88 -4.59
CA LYS A 157 36.26 24.50 -4.47
C LYS A 157 35.51 24.35 -3.15
N VAL A 158 34.19 24.47 -3.19
CA VAL A 158 33.34 23.95 -2.12
C VAL A 158 33.22 22.46 -2.41
N ASP A 159 33.69 21.64 -1.47
CA ASP A 159 33.61 20.20 -1.60
C ASP A 159 32.17 19.75 -1.33
N TYR A 160 31.39 19.58 -2.39
CA TYR A 160 30.00 19.15 -2.31
C TYR A 160 29.86 17.64 -2.12
N SER A 161 30.96 16.87 -2.14
CA SER A 161 30.94 15.43 -1.92
C SER A 161 30.45 15.06 -0.51
N ASP A 162 30.84 15.82 0.51
CA ASP A 162 30.37 15.67 1.90
C ASP A 162 28.89 16.03 2.07
N PHE A 163 28.35 16.96 1.26
CA PHE A 163 26.92 17.33 1.29
C PHE A 163 26.03 16.24 0.70
N PHE A 164 26.55 15.52 -0.29
CA PHE A 164 25.90 14.36 -0.89
C PHE A 164 26.29 13.04 -0.26
N ALA A 165 27.09 13.03 0.82
CA ALA A 165 27.37 11.81 1.58
C ALA A 165 26.05 11.07 1.82
N THR A 166 25.98 9.85 1.32
CA THR A 166 24.76 9.06 1.23
C THR A 166 24.63 8.07 2.39
N ASP A 167 25.74 7.84 3.11
CA ASP A 167 25.85 6.84 4.18
C ASP A 167 24.88 7.06 5.36
N ASP A 168 24.44 8.30 5.60
CA ASP A 168 23.54 8.68 6.69
C ASP A 168 22.14 9.08 6.20
N LYS A 169 21.79 8.74 4.95
CA LYS A 169 20.49 9.06 4.36
C LYS A 169 19.69 7.79 4.07
N VAL A 170 18.39 7.87 4.31
CA VAL A 170 17.43 6.82 3.95
C VAL A 170 16.39 7.41 3.02
N LEU A 171 16.28 6.86 1.81
CA LEU A 171 15.27 7.24 0.82
C LEU A 171 13.98 6.47 1.07
N CYS A 172 12.84 7.17 1.01
CA CYS A 172 11.53 6.54 1.05
C CYS A 172 10.67 6.95 -0.15
N PHE A 173 10.33 5.97 -0.99
CA PHE A 173 9.48 6.11 -2.15
C PHE A 173 8.07 5.61 -1.80
N ASP A 174 7.09 6.51 -1.71
CA ASP A 174 5.69 6.16 -1.37
C ASP A 174 4.77 6.27 -2.59
N ASP A 175 3.66 5.52 -2.56
CA ASP A 175 2.64 5.46 -3.61
C ASP A 175 3.18 5.03 -5.00
N LEU A 176 4.09 4.06 -5.06
CA LEU A 176 4.71 3.57 -6.32
C LEU A 176 3.67 3.21 -7.40
N GLU A 177 2.57 2.56 -7.02
CA GLU A 177 1.52 2.16 -7.96
C GLU A 177 0.80 3.36 -8.60
N ARG A 178 0.91 4.57 -8.02
CA ARG A 178 0.20 5.78 -8.45
C ARG A 178 1.04 6.77 -9.27
N ALA A 179 2.27 6.42 -9.61
CA ALA A 179 3.05 7.21 -10.56
C ALA A 179 2.43 7.16 -11.96
N ASN A 180 2.63 8.18 -12.80
CA ASN A 180 2.21 8.09 -14.21
C ASN A 180 3.27 7.40 -15.08
N VAL A 181 4.53 7.39 -14.63
CA VAL A 181 5.64 6.67 -15.26
C VAL A 181 5.48 5.15 -15.10
N ASP A 182 6.03 4.36 -16.04
CA ASP A 182 6.09 2.90 -15.91
C ASP A 182 6.86 2.53 -14.63
N VAL A 183 6.31 1.58 -13.87
CA VAL A 183 6.90 1.20 -12.59
C VAL A 183 8.23 0.49 -12.80
N ILE A 184 8.41 -0.22 -13.92
CA ILE A 184 9.68 -0.82 -14.31
C ILE A 184 10.77 0.25 -14.41
N ASP A 185 10.47 1.40 -15.02
CA ASP A 185 11.42 2.51 -15.18
C ASP A 185 11.77 3.15 -13.82
N ILE A 186 10.77 3.31 -12.93
CA ILE A 186 11.01 3.84 -11.59
C ILE A 186 11.89 2.89 -10.78
N LEU A 187 11.63 1.58 -10.81
CA LEU A 187 12.46 0.61 -10.10
C LEU A 187 13.88 0.54 -10.66
N GLY A 188 14.04 0.59 -11.99
CA GLY A 188 15.35 0.70 -12.63
C GLY A 188 16.09 1.98 -12.23
N TYR A 189 15.37 3.09 -12.07
CA TYR A 189 15.93 4.33 -11.56
C TYR A 189 16.34 4.22 -10.08
N ILE A 190 15.49 3.64 -9.22
CA ILE A 190 15.77 3.40 -7.81
C ILE A 190 17.00 2.50 -7.63
N ASN A 191 17.15 1.49 -8.48
CA ASN A 191 18.26 0.55 -8.44
C ASN A 191 19.63 1.24 -8.51
N ASN A 192 19.75 2.39 -9.18
CA ASN A 192 21.00 3.14 -9.20
C ASN A 192 21.41 3.62 -7.80
N PHE A 193 20.47 4.11 -6.99
CA PHE A 193 20.78 4.53 -5.63
C PHE A 193 21.14 3.36 -4.71
N VAL A 194 20.50 2.21 -4.93
CA VAL A 194 20.68 1.03 -4.09
C VAL A 194 21.99 0.32 -4.40
N GLU A 195 22.24 0.00 -5.67
CA GLU A 195 23.40 -0.80 -6.08
C GLU A 195 24.68 0.05 -6.20
N HIS A 196 24.60 1.27 -6.74
CA HIS A 196 25.80 2.08 -7.01
C HIS A 196 26.13 3.06 -5.87
N ASP A 197 25.12 3.75 -5.34
CA ASP A 197 25.32 4.76 -4.29
C ASP A 197 25.19 4.17 -2.87
N HIS A 198 24.84 2.88 -2.75
CA HIS A 198 24.62 2.14 -1.51
C HIS A 198 23.68 2.84 -0.51
N ILE A 199 22.68 3.57 -1.03
CA ILE A 199 21.73 4.31 -0.19
C ILE A 199 20.62 3.38 0.29
N LYS A 200 20.40 3.39 1.60
CA LYS A 200 19.25 2.71 2.22
C LYS A 200 17.96 3.20 1.60
N THR A 201 17.17 2.29 1.05
CA THR A 201 15.97 2.62 0.31
C THR A 201 14.79 1.78 0.77
N ILE A 202 13.68 2.47 1.04
CA ILE A 202 12.42 1.89 1.50
C ILE A 202 11.33 2.26 0.50
N ILE A 203 10.61 1.27 -0.01
CA ILE A 203 9.51 1.47 -0.96
C ILE A 203 8.19 1.14 -0.26
N ILE A 204 7.21 2.03 -0.35
CA ILE A 204 5.86 1.82 0.17
C ILE A 204 4.91 1.71 -1.03
N CYS A 205 4.15 0.62 -1.09
CA CYS A 205 3.26 0.40 -2.23
C CYS A 205 2.05 -0.47 -1.88
N ASN A 206 1.15 -0.61 -2.85
CA ASN A 206 0.15 -1.66 -2.89
C ASN A 206 0.41 -2.57 -4.10
N GLU A 207 1.03 -3.72 -3.87
CA GLU A 207 1.44 -4.61 -4.96
C GLU A 207 0.27 -5.13 -5.78
N LYS A 208 -0.88 -5.40 -5.15
CA LYS A 208 -2.07 -5.88 -5.87
C LYS A 208 -2.52 -4.87 -6.93
N GLU A 209 -2.51 -3.59 -6.57
CA GLU A 209 -2.88 -2.50 -7.49
C GLU A 209 -1.79 -2.28 -8.55
N LEU A 210 -0.53 -2.44 -8.15
CA LEU A 210 0.60 -2.38 -9.07
C LEU A 210 0.51 -3.47 -10.16
N SER A 211 0.32 -4.74 -9.77
CA SER A 211 0.15 -5.85 -10.71
C SER A 211 -1.05 -5.63 -11.62
N THR A 212 -2.16 -5.09 -11.09
CA THR A 212 -3.36 -4.78 -11.87
C THR A 212 -3.06 -3.71 -12.93
N LYS A 213 -2.34 -2.65 -12.56
CA LYS A 213 -1.92 -1.58 -13.47
C LYS A 213 -0.99 -2.09 -14.58
N ILE A 214 -0.02 -2.94 -14.25
CA ILE A 214 0.90 -3.54 -15.22
C ILE A 214 0.12 -4.40 -16.24
N LYS A 215 -0.81 -5.23 -15.76
CA LYS A 215 -1.67 -6.06 -16.63
C LYS A 215 -2.53 -5.21 -17.57
N ASN A 216 -3.15 -4.15 -17.05
CA ASN A 216 -4.07 -3.30 -17.81
C ASN A 216 -3.37 -2.30 -18.75
N SER A 217 -2.05 -2.13 -18.66
CA SER A 217 -1.30 -1.27 -19.58
C SER A 217 -1.46 -1.73 -21.04
N ASN A 218 -1.82 -0.80 -21.92
CA ASN A 218 -1.99 -1.03 -23.37
C ASN A 218 -2.90 -2.23 -23.72
N LEU A 219 -3.93 -2.50 -22.91
CA LEU A 219 -4.78 -3.68 -23.04
C LEU A 219 -5.43 -3.81 -24.42
N GLU A 220 -5.88 -2.70 -25.01
CA GLU A 220 -6.48 -2.68 -26.35
C GLU A 220 -5.50 -3.20 -27.41
N MET A 221 -4.26 -2.69 -27.39
CA MET A 221 -3.21 -3.11 -28.31
C MET A 221 -2.81 -4.57 -28.09
N LYS A 222 -2.67 -4.98 -26.81
CA LYS A 222 -2.38 -6.38 -26.45
C LYS A 222 -3.48 -7.32 -26.95
N THR A 223 -4.73 -6.94 -26.76
CA THR A 223 -5.92 -7.68 -27.21
C THR A 223 -5.96 -7.79 -28.72
N PHE A 224 -5.69 -6.69 -29.44
CA PHE A 224 -5.62 -6.67 -30.89
C PHE A 224 -4.55 -7.63 -31.42
N ILE A 225 -3.32 -7.53 -30.92
CA ILE A 225 -2.20 -8.38 -31.36
C ILE A 225 -2.47 -9.85 -31.00
N ALA A 226 -2.94 -10.14 -29.79
CA ALA A 226 -3.28 -11.50 -29.37
C ALA A 226 -4.36 -12.12 -30.25
N THR A 227 -5.41 -11.37 -30.58
CA THR A 227 -6.48 -11.81 -31.49
C THR A 227 -5.95 -12.08 -32.89
N TYR A 228 -5.11 -11.18 -33.43
CA TYR A 228 -4.47 -11.35 -34.73
C TYR A 228 -3.59 -12.60 -34.79
N LEU A 229 -2.79 -12.87 -33.75
CA LEU A 229 -1.94 -14.06 -33.67
C LEU A 229 -2.76 -15.35 -33.61
N LEU A 230 -3.82 -15.37 -32.80
CA LEU A 230 -4.73 -16.51 -32.68
C LEU A 230 -5.45 -16.82 -34.00
N ASP A 231 -5.87 -15.78 -34.74
CA ASP A 231 -6.49 -15.92 -36.06
C ASP A 231 -5.52 -16.54 -37.07
N LYS A 232 -4.28 -16.03 -37.14
CA LYS A 232 -3.24 -16.57 -38.03
C LYS A 232 -2.83 -18.02 -37.71
N GLN A 233 -2.98 -18.44 -36.46
CA GLN A 233 -2.72 -19.81 -36.02
C GLN A 233 -3.94 -20.74 -36.22
N GLY A 234 -5.07 -20.21 -36.69
CA GLY A 234 -6.33 -20.95 -36.79
C GLY A 234 -6.85 -21.42 -35.42
N GLU A 235 -6.43 -20.77 -34.33
CA GLU A 235 -6.79 -21.14 -32.96
C GLU A 235 -8.01 -20.38 -32.45
N LEU A 236 -8.32 -19.22 -33.03
CA LEU A 236 -9.40 -18.35 -32.58
C LEU A 236 -10.76 -19.04 -32.63
N GLU A 237 -11.05 -19.76 -33.72
CA GLU A 237 -12.35 -20.40 -33.98
C GLU A 237 -12.53 -21.79 -33.33
N LYS A 238 -11.47 -22.37 -32.76
CA LYS A 238 -11.57 -23.68 -32.10
C LYS A 238 -12.55 -23.60 -30.91
N LYS A 239 -13.38 -24.61 -30.67
CA LYS A 239 -14.42 -24.61 -29.62
C LYS A 239 -14.00 -25.26 -28.29
N ASP A 240 -12.71 -25.50 -28.13
CA ASP A 240 -12.08 -26.11 -26.96
C ASP A 240 -12.16 -25.24 -25.70
N ILE A 241 -11.98 -23.92 -25.84
CA ILE A 241 -11.95 -22.97 -24.73
C ILE A 241 -12.69 -21.69 -25.16
N PRO A 242 -13.43 -20.98 -24.27
CA PRO A 242 -14.04 -19.70 -24.60
C PRO A 242 -13.04 -18.71 -25.20
N MET A 243 -13.45 -18.00 -26.27
CA MET A 243 -12.60 -17.06 -27.02
C MET A 243 -11.93 -16.01 -26.12
N VAL A 244 -12.68 -15.48 -25.15
CA VAL A 244 -12.16 -14.50 -24.17
C VAL A 244 -10.96 -15.06 -23.40
N LYS A 245 -11.05 -16.33 -22.98
CA LYS A 245 -9.97 -16.99 -22.25
C LYS A 245 -8.76 -17.26 -23.15
N LYS A 246 -8.96 -17.65 -24.41
CA LYS A 246 -7.86 -17.80 -25.37
C LYS A 246 -7.07 -16.51 -25.59
N ILE A 247 -7.80 -15.41 -25.77
CA ILE A 247 -7.20 -14.09 -25.94
C ILE A 247 -6.42 -13.73 -24.68
N GLN A 248 -6.98 -13.96 -23.50
CA GLN A 248 -6.29 -13.72 -22.23
C GLN A 248 -5.01 -14.55 -22.10
N ASP A 249 -5.08 -15.87 -22.33
CA ASP A 249 -3.93 -16.78 -22.27
C ASP A 249 -2.84 -16.37 -23.28
N LYS A 250 -3.24 -15.92 -24.49
CA LYS A 250 -2.29 -15.42 -25.51
C LYS A 250 -1.68 -14.08 -25.12
N ILE A 251 -2.44 -13.17 -24.50
CA ILE A 251 -1.90 -11.89 -23.98
C ILE A 251 -0.82 -12.17 -22.94
N GLU A 252 -1.10 -13.06 -21.99
CA GLU A 252 -0.14 -13.42 -20.93
C GLU A 252 1.14 -14.00 -21.52
N THR A 253 1.04 -14.89 -22.51
CA THR A 253 2.23 -15.47 -23.16
C THR A 253 3.01 -14.51 -24.05
N VAL A 254 2.37 -13.51 -24.65
CA VAL A 254 3.03 -12.59 -25.61
C VAL A 254 3.59 -11.34 -24.92
N PHE A 255 2.95 -10.84 -23.86
CA PHE A 255 3.22 -9.52 -23.28
C PHE A 255 3.66 -9.56 -21.82
N ASP A 256 4.51 -10.52 -21.48
CA ASP A 256 4.80 -10.92 -20.09
C ASP A 256 5.60 -9.90 -19.23
N LYS A 257 5.14 -8.64 -19.19
CA LYS A 257 5.64 -7.56 -18.34
C LYS A 257 5.54 -7.88 -16.84
N ALA A 258 4.65 -8.81 -16.46
CA ALA A 258 4.57 -9.27 -15.08
C ALA A 258 5.84 -10.03 -14.68
N ILE A 259 6.41 -10.83 -15.59
CA ILE A 259 7.72 -11.46 -15.37
C ILE A 259 8.82 -10.41 -15.21
N ASP A 260 8.81 -9.35 -16.02
CA ASP A 260 9.83 -8.31 -15.92
C ASP A 260 9.80 -7.60 -14.56
N TYR A 261 8.60 -7.30 -14.05
CA TYR A 261 8.45 -6.75 -12.70
C TYR A 261 8.97 -7.70 -11.63
N GLU A 262 8.56 -8.98 -11.64
CA GLU A 262 9.01 -9.95 -10.63
C GLU A 262 10.54 -10.14 -10.66
N ARG A 263 11.16 -10.13 -11.85
CA ARG A 263 12.62 -10.20 -11.99
C ARG A 263 13.34 -8.98 -11.43
N ILE A 264 12.85 -7.78 -11.73
CA ILE A 264 13.43 -6.55 -11.19
C ILE A 264 13.23 -6.48 -9.68
N LYS A 265 12.05 -6.87 -9.20
CA LYS A 265 11.75 -6.97 -7.78
C LYS A 265 12.68 -7.95 -7.08
N GLU A 266 12.88 -9.16 -7.61
CA GLU A 266 13.79 -10.15 -7.03
C GLU A 266 15.23 -9.62 -6.93
N LYS A 267 15.68 -8.86 -7.93
CA LYS A 267 17.02 -8.26 -7.93
C LYS A 267 17.15 -7.08 -6.95
N LEU A 268 16.17 -6.20 -6.91
CA LEU A 268 16.24 -4.92 -6.17
C LEU A 268 15.74 -5.03 -4.73
N ILE A 269 14.73 -5.87 -4.47
CA ILE A 269 14.01 -5.93 -3.21
C ILE A 269 14.41 -7.19 -2.45
N GLY A 270 15.22 -7.02 -1.40
CA GLY A 270 15.68 -8.15 -0.57
C GLY A 270 14.58 -8.67 0.35
N GLU A 271 13.75 -7.77 0.89
CA GLU A 271 12.67 -8.14 1.81
C GLU A 271 11.39 -7.33 1.54
N THR A 272 10.25 -8.01 1.62
CA THR A 272 8.92 -7.40 1.54
C THR A 272 8.16 -7.66 2.84
N PHE A 273 7.79 -6.58 3.51
CA PHE A 273 7.03 -6.59 4.75
C PHE A 273 5.55 -6.32 4.48
N GLU A 274 4.69 -7.23 4.93
CA GLU A 274 3.24 -7.07 4.83
C GLU A 274 2.68 -6.22 5.98
N TYR A 275 2.28 -4.99 5.69
CA TYR A 275 1.69 -4.09 6.66
C TYR A 275 0.23 -4.45 6.96
N ALA A 276 0.03 -5.12 8.09
CA ALA A 276 -1.28 -5.51 8.62
C ALA A 276 -1.56 -4.82 9.97
N PRO A 277 -2.18 -3.64 9.99
CA PRO A 277 -2.41 -2.91 11.23
C PRO A 277 -3.50 -3.55 12.10
N GLN A 278 -3.36 -3.39 13.41
CA GLN A 278 -4.43 -3.71 14.37
C GLN A 278 -5.48 -2.59 14.36
N PHE A 279 -6.55 -2.80 13.59
CA PHE A 279 -7.58 -1.76 13.37
C PHE A 279 -8.32 -1.36 14.65
N ASP A 280 -8.50 -2.27 15.60
CA ASP A 280 -9.27 -2.03 16.82
C ASP A 280 -8.70 -0.83 17.61
N TYR A 281 -7.38 -0.74 17.77
CA TYR A 281 -6.71 0.38 18.45
C TYR A 281 -6.79 1.68 17.63
N ILE A 282 -6.65 1.57 16.31
CA ILE A 282 -6.68 2.73 15.42
C ILE A 282 -8.08 3.35 15.38
N ILE A 283 -9.12 2.51 15.38
CA ILE A 283 -10.51 2.96 15.40
C ILE A 283 -10.79 3.74 16.68
N ASN A 284 -10.36 3.24 17.85
CA ASN A 284 -10.47 3.98 19.10
C ASN A 284 -9.80 5.36 19.04
N GLY A 285 -8.59 5.43 18.46
CA GLY A 285 -7.90 6.71 18.24
C GLY A 285 -8.61 7.65 17.25
N ILE A 286 -9.35 7.11 16.27
CA ILE A 286 -10.19 7.91 15.37
C ILE A 286 -11.37 8.52 16.14
N LEU A 287 -11.99 7.76 17.05
CA LEU A 287 -13.14 8.23 17.83
C LEU A 287 -12.79 9.43 18.71
N MET A 288 -11.55 9.55 19.20
CA MET A 288 -11.11 10.71 19.99
C MET A 288 -11.31 12.07 19.28
N ARG A 289 -11.42 12.08 17.94
CA ARG A 289 -11.68 13.30 17.17
C ARG A 289 -13.06 13.91 17.44
N PHE A 290 -13.99 13.14 18.01
CA PHE A 290 -15.36 13.56 18.30
C PHE A 290 -15.56 13.99 19.77
N GLU A 291 -14.47 14.16 20.54
CA GLU A 291 -14.53 14.50 21.98
C GLU A 291 -15.27 15.80 22.31
N GLN A 292 -15.39 16.72 21.36
CA GLN A 292 -16.14 17.97 21.55
C GLN A 292 -17.64 17.73 21.76
N ASN A 293 -18.20 16.66 21.19
CA ASN A 293 -19.61 16.29 21.36
C ASN A 293 -19.71 15.11 22.33
N ARG A 294 -20.01 15.40 23.60
CA ARG A 294 -20.01 14.41 24.70
C ARG A 294 -21.01 13.27 24.50
N ASP A 295 -22.19 13.57 23.97
CA ASP A 295 -23.23 12.57 23.76
C ASP A 295 -22.87 11.65 22.59
N LEU A 296 -22.38 12.23 21.49
CA LEU A 296 -21.92 11.45 20.34
C LEU A 296 -20.73 10.56 20.71
N ILE A 297 -19.69 11.07 21.38
CA ILE A 297 -18.53 10.25 21.71
C ILE A 297 -18.90 9.11 22.65
N ARG A 298 -19.82 9.34 23.60
CA ARG A 298 -20.35 8.29 24.46
C ARG A 298 -21.06 7.22 23.62
N PHE A 299 -21.97 7.63 22.74
CA PHE A 299 -22.67 6.72 21.84
C PHE A 299 -21.70 5.92 20.96
N LEU A 300 -20.71 6.56 20.33
CA LEU A 300 -19.74 5.88 19.48
C LEU A 300 -18.88 4.88 20.26
N ARG A 301 -18.47 5.22 21.49
CA ARG A 301 -17.69 4.33 22.36
C ARG A 301 -18.49 3.11 22.79
N GLU A 302 -19.75 3.30 23.19
CA GLU A 302 -20.68 2.21 23.54
C GLU A 302 -20.93 1.27 22.34
N ASN A 303 -20.82 1.78 21.11
CA ASN A 303 -21.07 1.05 19.87
C ASN A 303 -19.79 0.70 19.07
N THR A 304 -18.62 0.72 19.71
CA THR A 304 -17.33 0.48 19.03
C THR A 304 -17.28 -0.88 18.33
N GLU A 305 -17.84 -1.93 18.93
CA GLU A 305 -17.89 -3.27 18.32
C GLU A 305 -18.74 -3.30 17.04
N LEU A 306 -19.82 -2.50 16.97
CA LEU A 306 -20.63 -2.37 15.76
C LEU A 306 -19.84 -1.67 14.65
N ILE A 307 -19.08 -0.63 14.99
CA ILE A 307 -18.21 0.08 14.04
C ILE A 307 -17.15 -0.88 13.49
N ILE A 308 -16.47 -1.62 14.38
CA ILE A 308 -15.42 -2.56 14.02
C ILE A 308 -15.97 -3.71 13.16
N SER A 309 -17.10 -4.29 13.55
CA SER A 309 -17.73 -5.40 12.80
C SER A 309 -18.19 -4.94 11.42
N THR A 310 -18.85 -3.77 11.32
CA THR A 310 -19.27 -3.18 10.03
C THR A 310 -18.07 -2.86 9.14
N PHE A 311 -17.00 -2.30 9.72
CA PHE A 311 -15.74 -2.03 9.04
C PHE A 311 -15.09 -3.31 8.50
N LYS A 312 -15.09 -4.41 9.28
CA LYS A 312 -14.55 -5.71 8.86
C LYS A 312 -15.42 -6.34 7.75
N LYS A 313 -16.75 -6.26 7.87
CA LYS A 313 -17.73 -6.75 6.88
C LYS A 313 -17.61 -6.05 5.52
N SER A 314 -17.14 -4.80 5.47
CA SER A 314 -16.95 -4.09 4.19
C SER A 314 -15.89 -4.71 3.28
N GLY A 315 -14.95 -5.45 3.86
CA GLY A 315 -13.91 -6.19 3.12
C GLY A 315 -12.78 -5.34 2.52
N THR A 316 -12.72 -4.03 2.76
CA THR A 316 -11.69 -3.14 2.15
C THR A 316 -10.74 -2.49 3.14
N ARG A 317 -10.96 -2.68 4.45
CA ARG A 317 -10.06 -2.27 5.55
C ARG A 317 -9.52 -0.82 5.43
N ASN A 318 -10.25 0.05 4.74
CA ASN A 318 -9.80 1.38 4.36
C ASN A 318 -10.24 2.40 5.41
N LEU A 319 -9.32 2.77 6.30
CA LEU A 319 -9.57 3.69 7.41
C LEU A 319 -9.93 5.11 6.94
N ARG A 320 -9.57 5.49 5.71
CA ARG A 320 -9.97 6.80 5.16
C ARG A 320 -11.48 6.84 4.96
N ILE A 321 -12.07 5.77 4.40
CA ILE A 321 -13.52 5.69 4.20
C ILE A 321 -14.23 5.70 5.55
N LEU A 322 -13.74 4.96 6.55
CA LEU A 322 -14.32 4.95 7.89
C LEU A 322 -14.32 6.35 8.52
N LYS A 323 -13.21 7.10 8.41
CA LYS A 323 -13.15 8.49 8.91
C LYS A 323 -14.21 9.39 8.26
N HIS A 324 -14.39 9.27 6.94
CA HIS A 324 -15.43 10.02 6.24
C HIS A 324 -16.84 9.61 6.71
N ALA A 325 -17.10 8.31 6.81
CA ALA A 325 -18.39 7.80 7.27
C ALA A 325 -18.75 8.27 8.68
N LEU A 326 -17.80 8.29 9.61
CA LEU A 326 -18.03 8.77 10.98
C LEU A 326 -18.26 10.29 11.02
N ASN A 327 -17.61 11.06 10.16
CA ASN A 327 -17.87 12.50 10.03
C ASN A 327 -19.26 12.77 9.43
N ASP A 328 -19.71 11.96 8.47
CA ASP A 328 -21.06 12.08 7.92
C ASP A 328 -22.10 11.65 8.96
N PHE A 329 -21.82 10.59 9.72
CA PHE A 329 -22.66 10.19 10.85
C PHE A 329 -22.73 11.24 11.95
N ASN A 330 -21.66 11.98 12.24
CA ASN A 330 -21.70 13.10 13.19
C ASN A 330 -22.81 14.10 12.84
N LYS A 331 -22.93 14.48 11.56
CA LYS A 331 -23.96 15.40 11.08
C LYS A 331 -25.36 14.80 11.25
N ILE A 332 -25.53 13.53 10.86
CA ILE A 332 -26.80 12.80 11.01
C ILE A 332 -27.20 12.74 12.49
N TYR A 333 -26.26 12.40 13.37
CA TYR A 333 -26.50 12.29 14.80
C TYR A 333 -26.95 13.63 15.40
N GLU A 334 -26.28 14.73 15.04
CA GLU A 334 -26.64 16.07 15.51
C GLU A 334 -28.04 16.50 15.03
N GLU A 335 -28.34 16.31 13.74
CA GLU A 335 -29.65 16.65 13.17
C GLU A 335 -30.78 15.81 13.76
N VAL A 336 -30.59 14.49 13.86
CA VAL A 336 -31.60 13.57 14.43
C VAL A 336 -31.80 13.85 15.91
N SER A 337 -30.74 14.09 16.68
CA SER A 337 -30.84 14.40 18.11
C SER A 337 -31.57 15.74 18.34
N LYS A 338 -31.41 16.70 17.42
CA LYS A 338 -32.10 18.00 17.48
C LYS A 338 -33.58 17.90 17.11
N LEU A 339 -33.92 17.20 16.03
CA LEU A 339 -35.28 17.10 15.50
C LEU A 339 -36.12 16.04 16.24
N TYR A 340 -35.48 14.99 16.73
CA TYR A 340 -36.12 13.82 17.36
C TYR A 340 -35.37 13.42 18.66
N PRO A 341 -35.46 14.22 19.74
CA PRO A 341 -34.69 13.99 20.97
C PRO A 341 -34.93 12.64 21.65
N ASN A 342 -36.09 12.01 21.41
CA ASN A 342 -36.49 10.72 21.98
C ASN A 342 -36.22 9.54 21.04
N THR A 343 -35.29 9.69 20.09
CA THR A 343 -34.94 8.62 19.15
C THR A 343 -34.41 7.40 19.90
N ASN A 344 -34.94 6.22 19.57
CA ASN A 344 -34.50 4.97 20.17
C ASN A 344 -33.02 4.68 19.81
N ASN A 345 -32.23 4.27 20.80
CA ASN A 345 -30.82 3.90 20.61
C ASN A 345 -30.60 2.88 19.50
N ARG A 346 -31.52 1.91 19.33
CA ARG A 346 -31.46 0.91 18.23
C ARG A 346 -31.56 1.56 16.85
N VAL A 347 -32.40 2.58 16.70
CA VAL A 347 -32.54 3.31 15.43
C VAL A 347 -31.25 4.05 15.12
N MET A 348 -30.65 4.69 16.14
CA MET A 348 -29.36 5.37 15.98
C MET A 348 -28.22 4.40 15.64
N GLN A 349 -28.21 3.20 16.23
CA GLN A 349 -27.29 2.12 15.88
C GLN A 349 -27.45 1.68 14.41
N THR A 350 -28.69 1.49 13.95
CA THR A 350 -28.97 1.16 12.54
C THR A 350 -28.50 2.27 11.60
N MET A 351 -28.73 3.54 11.93
CA MET A 351 -28.23 4.68 11.16
C MET A 351 -26.70 4.71 11.11
N LEU A 352 -26.01 4.37 12.19
CA LEU A 352 -24.55 4.27 12.23
C LEU A 352 -24.05 3.17 11.28
N ILE A 353 -24.59 1.96 11.39
CA ILE A 353 -24.23 0.82 10.54
C ILE A 353 -24.48 1.17 9.07
N PHE A 354 -25.67 1.68 8.75
CA PHE A 354 -26.05 2.08 7.40
C PHE A 354 -25.08 3.12 6.82
N THR A 355 -24.77 4.17 7.60
CA THR A 355 -23.87 5.25 7.17
C THR A 355 -22.48 4.72 6.83
N ILE A 356 -21.93 3.83 7.68
CA ILE A 356 -20.63 3.19 7.44
C ILE A 356 -20.70 2.29 6.21
N ALA A 357 -21.67 1.38 6.15
CA ALA A 357 -21.84 0.41 5.07
C ALA A 357 -21.98 1.09 3.71
N VAL A 358 -22.91 2.04 3.58
CA VAL A 358 -23.13 2.79 2.32
C VAL A 358 -21.89 3.59 1.93
N SER A 359 -21.18 4.19 2.88
CA SER A 359 -19.94 4.91 2.59
C SER A 359 -18.88 4.00 1.97
N PHE A 360 -18.72 2.78 2.49
CA PHE A 360 -17.81 1.78 1.92
C PHE A 360 -18.23 1.34 0.53
N GLU A 361 -19.48 0.99 0.36
CA GLU A 361 -19.98 0.47 -0.90
C GLU A 361 -19.94 1.52 -2.04
N ILE A 362 -20.22 2.80 -1.73
CA ILE A 362 -20.08 3.90 -2.70
C ILE A 362 -18.60 4.16 -3.02
N LYS A 363 -17.73 4.28 -2.00
CA LYS A 363 -16.34 4.69 -2.19
C LYS A 363 -15.47 3.60 -2.82
N THR A 364 -15.88 2.35 -2.71
CA THR A 364 -15.21 1.20 -3.35
C THR A 364 -15.72 0.93 -4.76
N GLY A 365 -16.73 1.67 -5.22
CA GLY A 365 -17.29 1.54 -6.57
C GLY A 365 -18.23 0.34 -6.74
N ARG A 366 -18.61 -0.36 -5.64
CA ARG A 366 -19.60 -1.45 -5.67
C ARG A 366 -21.02 -0.95 -5.92
N ILE A 367 -21.32 0.29 -5.50
CA ILE A 367 -22.60 0.97 -5.76
C ILE A 367 -22.42 2.08 -6.80
N ILE A 368 -23.35 2.12 -7.75
CA ILE A 368 -23.72 3.35 -8.46
C ILE A 368 -24.73 4.07 -7.56
N LYS A 369 -24.42 5.32 -7.12
CA LYS A 369 -25.19 6.10 -6.13
C LYS A 369 -26.71 6.09 -6.34
N GLU A 370 -27.14 5.88 -7.57
CA GLU A 370 -28.54 5.81 -8.01
C GLU A 370 -29.31 4.62 -7.41
N LYS A 371 -28.65 3.53 -7.00
CA LYS A 371 -29.32 2.32 -6.46
C LYS A 371 -30.12 2.56 -5.18
N PHE A 372 -29.75 3.56 -4.38
CA PHE A 372 -30.46 3.93 -3.14
C PHE A 372 -31.31 5.20 -3.29
N LYS A 373 -31.26 5.89 -4.44
CA LYS A 373 -31.89 7.20 -4.62
C LYS A 373 -33.42 7.14 -4.58
N ASN A 374 -33.98 6.00 -4.99
CA ASN A 374 -35.43 5.80 -5.07
C ASN A 374 -35.99 5.09 -3.82
N ILE A 375 -35.22 4.98 -2.74
CA ILE A 375 -35.70 4.40 -1.48
C ILE A 375 -36.00 5.57 -0.54
N GLU A 376 -37.26 5.90 -0.36
CA GLU A 376 -37.70 7.06 0.42
C GLU A 376 -37.78 6.73 1.92
N ASN A 377 -38.08 5.48 2.28
CA ASN A 377 -38.28 5.08 3.67
C ASN A 377 -37.99 3.59 3.93
N ASN A 378 -38.05 3.19 5.21
CA ASN A 378 -37.74 1.84 5.66
C ASN A 378 -38.76 0.77 5.20
N GLU A 379 -40.03 1.14 5.02
CA GLU A 379 -41.04 0.19 4.54
C GLU A 379 -40.81 -0.13 3.05
N GLU A 380 -40.44 0.89 2.26
CA GLU A 380 -40.02 0.69 0.88
C GLU A 380 -38.76 -0.16 0.78
N TYR A 381 -37.74 0.08 1.62
CA TYR A 381 -36.54 -0.75 1.70
C TYR A 381 -36.88 -2.22 1.96
N LYS A 382 -37.73 -2.51 2.95
CA LYS A 382 -38.17 -3.88 3.27
C LYS A 382 -38.95 -4.52 2.13
N SER A 383 -39.84 -3.76 1.49
CA SER A 383 -40.63 -4.23 0.35
C SER A 383 -39.72 -4.71 -0.78
N ILE A 384 -38.72 -3.90 -1.14
CA ILE A 384 -37.72 -4.23 -2.16
C ILE A 384 -36.90 -5.47 -1.78
N LEU A 385 -36.54 -5.59 -0.49
CA LEU A 385 -35.82 -6.75 0.00
C LEU A 385 -36.65 -8.04 -0.11
N VAL A 386 -37.94 -8.00 0.24
CA VAL A 386 -38.83 -9.15 0.11
C VAL A 386 -39.02 -9.52 -1.36
N SER A 387 -39.29 -8.55 -2.24
CA SER A 387 -39.43 -8.79 -3.67
C SER A 387 -38.17 -9.39 -4.29
N SER A 388 -36.98 -8.91 -3.90
CA SER A 388 -35.70 -9.45 -4.39
C SER A 388 -35.47 -10.93 -4.00
N ARG A 389 -36.00 -11.36 -2.84
CA ARG A 389 -35.89 -12.75 -2.37
C ARG A 389 -36.86 -13.68 -3.09
N VAL A 390 -38.04 -13.18 -3.47
CA VAL A 390 -39.12 -13.96 -4.08
C VAL A 390 -39.00 -14.00 -5.61
N LEU A 391 -38.68 -12.89 -6.26
CA LEU A 391 -38.80 -12.72 -7.71
C LEU A 391 -37.50 -12.97 -8.50
N MET A 392 -36.37 -13.23 -7.83
CA MET A 392 -35.05 -13.33 -8.48
C MET A 392 -34.76 -12.19 -9.50
N ASP A 393 -35.25 -10.97 -9.25
CA ASP A 393 -35.00 -9.83 -10.14
C ASP A 393 -33.56 -9.31 -9.94
N ASP A 394 -32.73 -9.45 -10.97
CA ASP A 394 -31.33 -9.03 -11.00
C ASP A 394 -31.15 -7.53 -10.69
N ARG A 395 -32.17 -6.69 -10.92
CA ARG A 395 -32.11 -5.25 -10.63
C ARG A 395 -32.12 -4.93 -9.13
N GLN A 396 -32.63 -5.84 -8.30
CA GLN A 396 -32.76 -5.65 -6.84
C GLN A 396 -31.80 -6.55 -6.05
N PHE A 397 -31.05 -7.42 -6.73
CA PHE A 397 -30.07 -8.33 -6.13
C PHE A 397 -29.07 -7.61 -5.20
N TYR A 398 -28.69 -6.40 -5.56
CA TYR A 398 -27.75 -5.61 -4.78
C TYR A 398 -28.26 -5.29 -3.36
N ILE A 399 -29.53 -4.91 -3.20
CA ILE A 399 -30.08 -4.53 -1.88
C ILE A 399 -30.10 -5.76 -0.96
N LYS A 400 -30.38 -6.94 -1.52
CA LYS A 400 -30.30 -8.22 -0.80
C LYS A 400 -28.87 -8.55 -0.36
N GLU A 401 -27.89 -8.37 -1.24
CA GLU A 401 -26.48 -8.62 -0.93
C GLU A 401 -25.97 -7.63 0.11
N PHE A 402 -26.31 -6.35 -0.03
CA PHE A 402 -26.02 -5.32 0.95
C PHE A 402 -26.59 -5.67 2.32
N ASP A 403 -27.89 -5.99 2.38
CA ASP A 403 -28.55 -6.36 3.61
C ASP A 403 -27.88 -7.56 4.28
N GLY A 404 -27.67 -8.66 3.54
CA GLY A 404 -27.04 -9.87 4.07
C GLY A 404 -25.57 -9.70 4.48
N ASN A 405 -24.87 -8.71 3.93
CA ASN A 405 -23.49 -8.41 4.32
C ASN A 405 -23.44 -7.63 5.64
N TYR A 406 -24.33 -6.66 5.84
CA TYR A 406 -24.23 -5.69 6.93
C TYR A 406 -25.19 -5.96 8.11
N TYR A 407 -26.38 -6.49 7.86
CA TYR A 407 -27.41 -6.82 8.83
C TYR A 407 -27.58 -8.33 8.98
#